data_AF-A0AAV4ZST7-F1
#
_entry.id   AF-A0AAV4ZST7-F1
#
_cell.length_a   1.000
_cell.length_b   1.000
_cell.length_c   1.000
_cell.angle_alpha   90.00
_cell.angle_beta   90.00
_cell.angle_gamma   90.00
#
_symmetry.space_group_name_H-M   'P 1'
#
loop_
_entity.id
_entity.type
_entity.pdbx_description
1 polymer ?
#
loop_
_entity_poly.entity_id
_entity_poly.type
_entity_poly.pdbx_seq_one_letter_code
_entity_poly.pdbx_strand_id
1 'polypeptide(L)'
;MTLRIIVDGAGHYFRRTEESGAIVVTRRGDAARQLGSRHPFWRAVDLWRSQGCRVGPDGLCLWQYPKHQRGRDASARNEASTRPAPATV
;
A
#
# COMPACT_ATOMS: atom_id res chain seq x y z
N MET A 1 13.29 -0.45 5.94
CA MET A 1 11.93 -0.42 6.53
C MET A 1 11.01 -1.30 5.70
N THR A 2 10.30 -2.24 6.34
CA THR A 2 9.29 -3.07 5.68
C THR A 2 7.98 -2.32 5.65
N LEU A 3 7.37 -2.25 4.47
CA LEU A 3 6.10 -1.58 4.22
C LEU A 3 5.06 -2.61 3.83
N ARG A 4 3.80 -2.30 4.11
CA ARG A 4 2.65 -3.10 3.72
C ARG A 4 1.77 -2.32 2.76
N ILE A 5 1.30 -2.93 1.68
CA ILE A 5 0.31 -2.34 0.77
C ILE A 5 -0.84 -3.31 0.56
N ILE A 6 -2.07 -2.82 0.57
CA ILE A 6 -3.26 -3.62 0.31
C ILE A 6 -3.69 -3.41 -1.14
N VAL A 7 -3.87 -4.51 -1.86
CA VAL A 7 -4.23 -4.54 -3.28
C VAL A 7 -5.27 -5.63 -3.47
N ASP A 8 -6.43 -5.30 -4.02
CA ASP A 8 -7.56 -6.23 -4.22
C ASP A 8 -7.94 -7.02 -2.95
N GLY A 9 -7.84 -6.38 -1.77
CA GLY A 9 -8.10 -7.01 -0.47
C GLY A 9 -6.97 -7.87 0.09
N ALA A 10 -5.90 -8.11 -0.68
CA ALA A 10 -4.71 -8.84 -0.24
C ALA A 10 -3.61 -7.89 0.25
N GLY A 11 -3.02 -8.20 1.41
CA GLY A 11 -1.90 -7.46 1.97
C GLY A 11 -0.56 -8.01 1.48
N HIS A 12 0.25 -7.16 0.86
CA HIS A 12 1.59 -7.49 0.40
C HIS A 12 2.64 -6.71 1.18
N TYR A 13 3.75 -7.36 1.52
CA TYR A 13 4.88 -6.73 2.20
C TYR A 13 6.00 -6.49 1.21
N PHE A 14 6.62 -5.32 1.30
CA PHE A 14 7.72 -4.95 0.42
C PHE A 14 8.69 -4.01 1.13
N ARG A 15 9.93 -3.97 0.64
CA ARG A 15 10.92 -2.99 1.06
C ARG A 15 11.23 -2.07 -0.11
N ARG A 16 11.39 -0.78 0.17
CA ARG A 16 11.93 0.17 -0.80
C ARG A 16 13.45 0.15 -0.73
N THR A 17 14.11 0.00 -1.88
CA THR A 17 15.53 0.24 -2.09
C THR A 17 15.68 1.43 -3.03
N GLU A 18 16.76 2.21 -2.85
CA GLU A 18 17.02 3.38 -3.70
C GLU A 18 17.37 2.98 -5.14
N GLU A 19 18.03 1.84 -5.30
CA GLU A 19 18.56 1.36 -6.59
C GLU A 19 17.58 0.50 -7.39
N SER A 20 16.76 -0.34 -6.75
CA SER A 20 15.89 -1.32 -7.42
C SER A 20 14.39 -1.04 -7.27
N GLY A 21 14.02 0.03 -6.57
CA GLY A 21 12.61 0.35 -6.32
C GLY A 21 12.01 -0.51 -5.22
N ALA A 22 10.92 -1.21 -5.49
CA ALA A 22 10.22 -2.03 -4.49
C ALA A 22 10.57 -3.51 -4.67
N ILE A 23 10.90 -4.19 -3.58
CA ILE A 23 11.16 -5.63 -3.53
C ILE A 23 10.16 -6.30 -2.61
N VAL A 24 9.52 -7.38 -3.08
CA VAL A 24 8.56 -8.14 -2.27
C VAL A 24 9.33 -8.89 -1.17
N VAL A 25 8.87 -8.75 0.07
CA VAL A 25 9.46 -9.40 1.24
C VAL A 25 8.38 -10.10 2.05
N THR A 26 8.77 -10.94 3.00
CA THR A 26 7.85 -11.51 3.98
C THR A 26 7.45 -10.44 5.00
N ARG A 27 6.45 -10.72 5.84
CA ARG A 27 6.09 -9.85 6.98
C ARG A 27 7.28 -9.56 7.90
N ARG A 28 8.23 -10.49 8.00
CA ARG A 28 9.45 -10.36 8.82
C ARG A 28 10.57 -9.59 8.11
N GLY A 29 10.41 -9.31 6.81
CA GLY A 29 11.39 -8.59 6.01
C GLY A 29 12.36 -9.48 5.23
N ASP A 30 12.20 -10.80 5.28
CA ASP A 30 13.00 -11.75 4.50
C ASP A 30 12.66 -11.68 3.01
N ALA A 31 13.59 -12.08 2.14
CA ALA A 31 13.33 -12.16 0.71
C ALA A 31 12.17 -13.12 0.44
N ALA A 32 11.15 -12.64 -0.27
CA ALA A 32 10.02 -13.45 -0.69
C ALA A 32 10.04 -13.65 -2.21
N ARG A 33 9.22 -14.60 -2.68
CA ARG A 33 8.98 -14.79 -4.11
C ARG A 33 8.44 -13.49 -4.71
N GLN A 34 9.14 -12.97 -5.71
CA GLN A 34 8.71 -11.77 -6.41
C GLN A 34 7.42 -12.03 -7.20
N LEU A 35 6.55 -11.02 -7.26
CA LEU A 35 5.30 -11.07 -8.00
C LEU A 35 5.56 -10.84 -9.49
N GLY A 36 4.77 -11.45 -10.36
CA GLY A 36 4.91 -11.26 -11.81
C GLY A 36 4.76 -9.78 -12.19
N SER A 37 5.42 -9.34 -13.27
CA SER A 37 5.46 -7.93 -13.69
C SER A 37 4.09 -7.30 -13.94
N ARG A 38 3.07 -8.09 -14.27
CA ARG A 38 1.68 -7.63 -14.47
C ARG A 38 0.83 -7.63 -13.20
N HIS A 39 1.39 -8.03 -12.06
CA HIS A 39 0.64 -8.10 -10.81
C HIS A 39 0.19 -6.70 -10.36
N PRO A 40 -1.06 -6.52 -9.90
CA PRO A 40 -1.61 -5.20 -9.52
C PRO A 40 -0.82 -4.51 -8.40
N PHE A 41 -0.05 -5.28 -7.62
CA PHE A 41 0.92 -4.80 -6.65
C PHE A 41 1.86 -3.72 -7.20
N TRP A 42 2.47 -3.95 -8.37
CA TRP A 42 3.43 -3.01 -8.93
C TRP A 42 2.78 -1.66 -9.24
N ARG A 43 1.58 -1.71 -9.84
CA ARG A 43 0.79 -0.51 -10.12
C ARG A 43 0.39 0.24 -8.84
N ALA A 44 0.01 -0.48 -7.79
CA ALA A 44 -0.33 0.13 -6.50
C ALA A 44 0.88 0.81 -5.86
N VAL A 45 2.07 0.20 -5.94
CA VAL A 45 3.32 0.79 -5.46
C VAL A 45 3.70 2.04 -6.25
N ASP A 46 3.58 2.01 -7.58
CA ASP A 46 3.84 3.19 -8.41
C ASP A 46 2.87 4.33 -8.10
N LEU A 47 1.58 4.03 -7.92
CA LEU A 47 0.58 5.02 -7.50
C LEU A 47 0.93 5.60 -6.12
N TRP A 48 1.24 4.75 -5.15
CA TRP A 48 1.69 5.18 -3.83
C TRP A 48 2.92 6.09 -3.90
N ARG A 49 3.92 5.74 -4.73
CA ARG A 49 5.12 6.56 -4.95
C ARG A 49 4.76 7.92 -5.55
N SER A 50 3.92 7.93 -6.58
CA SER A 50 3.47 9.17 -7.24
C SER A 50 2.68 10.10 -6.31
N GLN A 51 2.02 9.55 -5.29
CA GLN A 51 1.21 10.29 -4.32
C GLN A 51 1.99 10.75 -3.08
N GLY A 52 3.33 10.70 -3.15
CA GLY A 52 4.22 11.20 -2.10
C GLY A 52 4.59 10.16 -1.04
N CYS A 53 4.49 8.86 -1.36
CA CYS A 53 4.96 7.77 -0.50
C CYS A 53 4.37 7.81 0.93
N ARG A 54 3.08 8.14 1.08
CA ARG A 54 2.44 8.27 2.40
C ARG A 54 2.35 6.93 3.12
N VAL A 55 2.82 6.86 4.35
CA VAL A 55 2.79 5.64 5.17
C VAL A 55 2.05 5.95 6.47
N GLY A 56 1.06 5.12 6.82
CA GLY A 56 0.34 5.20 8.08
C GLY A 56 1.16 4.69 9.27
N PRO A 57 0.65 4.85 10.50
CA PRO A 57 1.37 4.49 11.74
C PRO A 57 1.75 2.99 11.81
N ASP A 58 0.98 2.11 11.17
CA ASP A 58 1.23 0.66 11.15
C ASP A 58 2.19 0.19 10.02
N GLY A 59 2.85 1.12 9.33
CA GLY A 59 3.66 0.79 8.14
C GLY A 59 2.83 0.48 6.89
N LEU A 60 1.53 0.81 6.91
CA LEU A 60 0.61 0.64 5.78
C LEU A 60 0.74 1.80 4.78
N CYS A 61 1.05 1.50 3.53
CA CYS A 61 1.08 2.43 2.42
C CYS A 61 -0.32 2.93 2.09
N LEU A 62 -0.51 4.24 2.18
CA LEU A 62 -1.77 4.91 1.88
C LEU A 62 -1.72 5.38 0.43
N TRP A 63 -2.60 4.84 -0.40
CA TRP A 63 -2.69 5.16 -1.82
C TRP A 63 -4.15 5.14 -2.27
N GLN A 64 -4.44 5.93 -3.29
CA GLN A 64 -5.77 5.98 -3.90
C GLN A 64 -5.66 5.64 -5.37
N TYR A 65 -6.62 4.87 -5.88
CA TYR A 65 -6.72 4.70 -7.32
C TYR A 65 -7.19 6.04 -7.93
N PRO A 66 -6.55 6.55 -8.99
CA PRO A 66 -7.03 7.77 -9.65
C PRO A 66 -8.46 7.51 -10.14
N LYS A 67 -9.43 8.27 -9.60
CA LYS A 67 -10.82 8.18 -10.04
C LYS A 67 -10.85 8.48 -11.53
N HIS A 68 -11.04 7.47 -12.36
CA HIS A 68 -11.40 7.71 -13.75
C HIS A 68 -12.71 8.50 -13.72
N GLN A 69 -12.73 9.68 -14.35
CA GLN A 69 -13.93 10.45 -14.61
C GLN A 69 -14.86 9.62 -15.49
N ARG A 70 -15.68 8.74 -14.88
CA ARG A 70 -16.98 8.28 -15.38
C ARG A 70 -17.57 7.33 -14.33
N GLY A 71 -18.48 7.88 -13.55
CA GLY A 71 -19.61 7.16 -12.97
C GLY A 71 -19.30 6.10 -11.91
N ARG A 72 -19.81 6.36 -10.70
CA ARG A 72 -20.15 5.38 -9.67
C ARG A 72 -18.99 4.72 -8.92
N ASP A 73 -18.76 5.28 -7.73
CA ASP A 73 -18.50 4.56 -6.49
C ASP A 73 -17.69 3.25 -6.57
N ALA A 74 -16.39 3.39 -6.85
CA ALA A 74 -15.41 2.40 -6.42
C ALA A 74 -14.46 3.05 -5.40
N SER A 75 -15.04 3.45 -4.27
CA SER A 75 -14.26 3.81 -3.09
C SER A 75 -13.68 2.52 -2.50
N ALA A 76 -12.63 1.98 -3.12
CA ALA A 76 -11.74 1.05 -2.44
C ALA A 76 -10.99 1.84 -1.35
N ARG A 77 -11.73 2.15 -0.28
CA ARG A 77 -11.26 2.84 0.90
C ARG A 77 -10.21 1.96 1.57
N ASN A 78 -8.94 2.26 1.32
CA ASN A 78 -7.89 2.06 2.33
C ASN A 78 -7.97 3.19 3.38
N GLU A 79 -9.18 3.60 3.78
CA GLU A 79 -9.37 4.50 4.92
C GLU A 79 -9.40 3.65 6.17
N ALA A 80 -8.26 3.65 6.87
CA ALA A 80 -8.13 3.62 8.31
C ALA A 80 -9.38 3.12 9.07
N SER A 81 -9.44 1.81 9.32
CA SER A 81 -10.09 1.32 10.54
C SER A 81 -9.17 1.62 11.74
N THR A 82 -8.99 2.91 12.03
CA THR A 82 -8.48 3.37 13.32
C THR A 82 -9.46 4.41 13.81
N ARG A 83 -10.49 3.94 14.51
CA ARG A 83 -11.32 4.78 15.38
C ARG A 83 -10.36 5.63 16.24
N PRO A 84 -10.54 6.95 16.36
CA PRO A 84 -9.98 7.64 17.51
C PRO A 84 -10.70 7.08 18.75
N ALA A 85 -9.96 6.44 19.65
CA ALA A 85 -10.48 6.20 20.98
C ALA A 85 -10.72 7.58 21.63
N PRO A 86 -11.89 7.84 22.21
CA PRO A 86 -12.18 9.13 22.80
C PRO A 86 -11.27 9.35 24.01
N ALA A 87 -10.64 10.52 24.07
CA ALA A 87 -10.09 11.03 25.31
C ALA A 87 -11.23 11.13 26.34
N THR A 88 -11.01 10.60 27.54
CA THR A 88 -11.86 10.88 28.70
C THR A 88 -10.96 10.99 29.91
N VAL A 89 -11.01 12.21 30.43
CA VAL A 89 -10.61 12.84 31.70
C VAL A 89 -9.97 11.99 32.79
#